data_AF-A0A6P0TJI9-F1
#
_entry.id   AF-A0A6P0TJI9-F1
#
_cell.length_a   1.000
_cell.length_b   1.000
_cell.length_c   1.000
_cell.angle_alpha   90.00
_cell.angle_beta   90.00
_cell.angle_gamma   90.00
#
_symmetry.space_group_name_H-M   'P 1'
#
loop_
_entity.id
_entity.type
_entity.pdbx_description
1 polymer ?
#
loop_
_entity_poly.entity_id
_entity_poly.type
_entity_poly.pdbx_seq_one_letter_code
_entity_poly.pdbx_strand_id
1 'polypeptide(L)'
;MRQLNQGTGWRLGWSPDADRFQGLIGAEDWAIELTQAEFADVCRLTLQLADTMTAMAAELMDEERISCEAESEWVWVEAEGFPQTYELRVIILHDRRAEGTWAAAAVPELLQSMRLMASLPML
;
A
#
# COMPACT_ATOMS: atom_id res chain seq x y z
N MET A 1 2.11 -15.57 15.75
CA MET A 1 0.66 -15.60 15.44
C MET A 1 0.41 -14.80 14.18
N ARG A 2 -0.20 -15.45 13.18
CA ARG A 2 -0.62 -14.83 11.93
C ARG A 2 -1.77 -13.85 12.16
N GLN A 3 -1.69 -12.69 11.51
CA GLN A 3 -2.70 -11.63 11.50
C GLN A 3 -3.19 -11.43 10.07
N LEU A 4 -4.50 -11.19 9.90
CA LEU A 4 -5.10 -10.83 8.63
C LEU A 4 -6.20 -9.79 8.90
N ASN A 5 -5.99 -8.59 8.38
CA ASN A 5 -6.97 -7.52 8.37
C ASN A 5 -7.53 -7.39 6.95
N GLN A 6 -8.82 -7.13 6.85
CA GLN A 6 -9.49 -6.97 5.56
C GLN A 6 -10.71 -6.07 5.71
N GLY A 7 -11.09 -5.42 4.62
CA GLY A 7 -12.31 -4.63 4.49
C GLY A 7 -12.77 -4.66 3.04
N THR A 8 -13.62 -3.72 2.65
CA THR A 8 -14.16 -3.69 1.29
C THR A 8 -13.05 -3.39 0.29
N GLY A 9 -12.72 -4.35 -0.58
CA GLY A 9 -11.71 -4.17 -1.63
C GLY A 9 -10.25 -4.14 -1.17
N TRP A 10 -9.92 -4.57 0.05
CA TRP A 10 -8.54 -4.66 0.52
C TRP A 10 -8.30 -5.79 1.52
N ARG A 11 -7.07 -6.32 1.52
CA ARG A 11 -6.55 -7.31 2.47
C ARG A 11 -5.11 -6.96 2.83
N LEU A 12 -4.76 -7.10 4.10
CA LEU A 12 -3.42 -6.86 4.62
C LEU A 12 -3.11 -7.89 5.70
N GLY A 13 -2.04 -8.66 5.53
CA GLY A 13 -1.71 -9.78 6.42
C GLY A 13 -0.23 -9.84 6.79
N TRP A 14 0.03 -10.47 7.94
CA TRP A 14 1.36 -10.73 8.45
C TRP A 14 1.43 -12.11 9.11
N SER A 15 2.42 -12.92 8.74
CA SER A 15 2.68 -14.25 9.28
C SER A 15 4.16 -14.34 9.69
N PRO A 16 4.50 -14.04 10.96
CA PRO A 16 5.90 -13.99 11.38
C PRO A 16 6.59 -15.36 11.30
N ASP A 17 5.80 -16.42 11.42
CA ASP A 17 6.25 -17.81 11.44
C ASP A 17 6.44 -18.39 10.02
N ALA A 18 6.24 -17.60 8.95
CA ALA A 18 6.47 -18.03 7.57
C ALA A 18 7.96 -17.92 7.20
N ASP A 19 8.48 -18.91 6.47
CA ASP A 19 9.92 -19.02 6.17
C ASP A 19 10.47 -17.91 5.27
N ARG A 20 9.65 -17.35 4.36
CA ARG A 20 10.09 -16.38 3.36
C ARG A 20 9.09 -15.25 3.10
N PHE A 21 7.84 -15.60 2.81
CA PHE A 21 6.80 -14.62 2.47
C PHE A 21 5.91 -14.38 3.68
N GLN A 22 6.31 -13.44 4.52
CA GLN A 22 5.64 -13.12 5.79
C GLN A 22 4.52 -12.09 5.61
N GLY A 23 4.63 -11.20 4.62
CA GLY A 23 3.62 -10.18 4.32
C GLY A 23 2.57 -10.67 3.33
N LEU A 24 1.38 -10.09 3.38
CA LEU A 24 0.34 -10.27 2.36
C LEU A 24 -0.33 -8.93 2.10
N ILE A 25 -0.48 -8.61 0.81
CA ILE A 25 -1.30 -7.48 0.33
C ILE A 25 -2.33 -8.04 -0.66
N GLY A 26 -3.48 -7.39 -0.79
CA GLY A 26 -4.48 -7.80 -1.77
C GLY A 26 -5.66 -6.86 -1.88
N ALA A 27 -6.43 -7.05 -2.94
CA ALA A 27 -7.75 -6.45 -3.12
C ALA A 27 -8.84 -7.54 -3.01
N GLU A 28 -10.00 -7.29 -3.62
CA GLU A 28 -11.14 -8.21 -3.60
C GLU A 28 -10.81 -9.56 -4.27
N ASP A 29 -10.24 -9.50 -5.47
CA ASP A 29 -10.06 -10.60 -6.41
C ASP A 29 -8.62 -11.09 -6.54
N TRP A 30 -7.65 -10.37 -5.96
CA TRP A 30 -6.25 -10.77 -5.96
C TRP A 30 -5.60 -10.60 -4.59
N ALA A 31 -4.55 -11.39 -4.35
CA ALA A 31 -3.64 -11.20 -3.23
C ALA A 31 -2.27 -11.75 -3.60
N ILE A 32 -1.21 -11.16 -3.05
CA ILE A 32 0.16 -11.63 -3.20
C ILE A 32 0.87 -11.64 -1.84
N GLU A 33 1.66 -12.69 -1.61
CA GLU A 33 2.55 -12.77 -0.46
C GLU A 33 3.89 -12.10 -0.77
N LEU A 34 4.39 -11.34 0.19
CA LEU A 34 5.58 -10.52 0.12
C LEU A 34 6.61 -10.98 1.16
N THR A 35 7.89 -10.81 0.84
CA THR A 35 8.97 -10.86 1.84
C THR A 35 8.80 -9.73 2.87
N GLN A 36 9.50 -9.82 4.00
CA GLN A 36 9.51 -8.75 4.99
C GLN A 36 9.95 -7.40 4.41
N ALA A 37 11.01 -7.40 3.58
CA ALA A 37 11.55 -6.18 2.98
C ALA A 37 10.55 -5.53 2.00
N GLU A 38 9.96 -6.33 1.10
CA GLU A 38 8.92 -5.86 0.19
C GLU A 38 7.72 -5.30 0.95
N PHE A 39 7.25 -5.99 2.00
CA PHE A 39 6.10 -5.55 2.79
C PHE A 39 6.39 -4.26 3.57
N ALA A 40 7.59 -4.13 4.16
CA ALA A 40 8.04 -2.92 4.83
C ALA A 40 8.05 -1.72 3.88
N ASP A 41 8.61 -1.89 2.69
CA ASP A 41 8.68 -0.83 1.70
C ASP A 41 7.33 -0.47 1.10
N VAL A 42 6.44 -1.45 0.87
CA VAL A 42 5.05 -1.18 0.47
C VAL A 42 4.38 -0.28 1.51
N CYS A 43 4.46 -0.63 2.80
CA CYS A 43 3.88 0.20 3.87
C CYS A 43 4.50 1.59 3.88
N ARG A 44 5.83 1.68 3.90
CA ARG A 44 6.57 2.94 4.00
C ARG A 44 6.25 3.88 2.84
N LEU A 45 6.36 3.42 1.60
CA LEU A 45 6.16 4.24 0.41
C LEU A 45 4.69 4.62 0.21
N THR A 46 3.76 3.70 0.46
CA THR A 46 2.32 3.99 0.35
C THR A 46 1.90 5.06 1.36
N LEU A 47 2.39 4.97 2.61
CA LEU A 47 2.10 5.99 3.62
C LEU A 47 2.76 7.34 3.30
N GLN A 48 3.99 7.34 2.78
CA GLN A 48 4.66 8.55 2.31
C GLN A 48 3.87 9.24 1.18
N LEU A 49 3.35 8.48 0.22
CA LEU A 49 2.52 9.03 -0.85
C LEU A 49 1.19 9.57 -0.31
N ALA A 50 0.56 8.88 0.63
CA ALA A 50 -0.67 9.36 1.26
C ALA A 50 -0.49 10.70 2.00
N ASP A 51 0.64 10.84 2.72
CA ASP A 51 0.98 12.09 3.40
C ASP A 51 1.31 13.20 2.39
N THR A 52 1.95 12.86 1.26
CA THR A 52 2.22 13.78 0.14
C THR A 52 0.93 14.28 -0.51
N MET A 53 0.01 13.37 -0.84
CA MET A 53 -1.31 13.71 -1.40
C MET A 53 -2.08 14.64 -0.45
N THR A 54 -2.04 14.35 0.86
CA THR A 54 -2.69 15.20 1.88
C THR A 54 -2.08 16.59 1.94
N ALA A 55 -0.75 16.70 1.88
CA ALA A 55 -0.07 17.99 1.90
C ALA A 55 -0.36 18.83 0.64
N MET A 56 -0.46 18.19 -0.52
CA MET A 56 -0.78 18.84 -1.79
C MET A 56 -2.23 19.37 -1.83
N ALA A 57 -3.14 18.78 -1.05
CA ALA A 57 -4.55 19.20 -0.99
C ALA A 57 -4.75 20.69 -0.67
N ALA A 58 -3.82 21.32 0.05
CA ALA A 58 -3.92 22.73 0.44
C ALA A 58 -3.54 23.71 -0.68
N GLU A 59 -2.79 23.25 -1.70
CA GLU A 59 -2.17 24.10 -2.71
C GLU A 59 -2.81 23.97 -4.10
N LEU A 60 -3.74 23.03 -4.26
CA LEU A 60 -4.31 22.66 -5.56
C LEU A 60 -5.76 23.08 -5.70
N MET A 61 -6.19 23.31 -6.94
CA MET A 61 -7.60 23.50 -7.26
C MET A 61 -8.35 22.15 -7.16
N ASP A 62 -9.63 22.19 -6.80
CA ASP A 62 -10.45 20.99 -6.61
C ASP A 62 -10.54 20.11 -7.88
N GLU A 63 -10.35 20.70 -9.07
CA GLU A 63 -10.40 20.02 -10.35
C GLU A 63 -9.08 19.39 -10.81
N GLU A 64 -8.00 19.52 -10.05
CA GLU A 64 -6.67 19.06 -10.46
C GLU A 64 -6.42 17.59 -10.10
N ARG A 65 -6.28 16.74 -11.13
CA ARG A 65 -5.87 15.34 -10.98
C ARG A 65 -4.34 15.26 -10.93
N ILE A 66 -3.84 14.49 -9.98
CA ILE A 66 -2.42 14.34 -9.64
C ILE A 66 -2.03 12.87 -9.81
N SER A 67 -0.80 12.65 -10.27
CA SER A 67 -0.10 11.38 -10.09
C SER A 67 1.15 11.64 -9.25
N CYS A 68 1.36 10.82 -8.22
CA CYS A 68 2.56 10.81 -7.39
C CYS A 68 3.09 9.39 -7.29
N GLU A 69 4.36 9.22 -7.59
CA GLU A 69 5.05 7.93 -7.53
C GLU A 69 6.19 7.94 -6.52
N ALA A 70 6.46 6.77 -5.94
CA ALA A 70 7.62 6.55 -5.10
C ALA A 70 8.13 5.12 -5.31
N GLU A 71 9.45 4.96 -5.29
CA GLU A 71 10.10 3.68 -5.53
C GLU A 71 11.22 3.37 -4.53
N SER A 72 11.49 2.08 -4.37
CA SER A 72 12.69 1.54 -3.76
C SER A 72 13.29 0.47 -4.66
N GLU A 73 14.32 -0.25 -4.19
CA GLU A 73 14.79 -1.43 -4.91
C GLU A 73 13.72 -2.53 -5.01
N TRP A 74 12.79 -2.63 -4.05
CA TRP A 74 11.84 -3.74 -3.96
C TRP A 74 10.51 -3.47 -4.66
N VAL A 75 10.06 -2.22 -4.65
CA VAL A 75 8.69 -1.87 -5.03
C VAL A 75 8.62 -0.47 -5.64
N TRP A 76 7.70 -0.31 -6.59
CA TRP A 76 7.21 0.98 -7.07
C TRP A 76 5.74 1.12 -6.66
N VAL A 77 5.34 2.31 -6.21
CA VAL A 77 3.97 2.65 -5.81
C VAL A 77 3.55 3.95 -6.47
N GLU A 78 2.31 4.04 -6.91
CA GLU A 78 1.69 5.26 -7.43
C GLU A 78 0.36 5.54 -6.74
N ALA A 79 0.11 6.82 -6.45
CA ALA A 79 -1.19 7.37 -6.11
C ALA A 79 -1.66 8.24 -7.27
N GLU A 80 -2.82 7.93 -7.86
CA GLU A 80 -3.37 8.66 -9.00
C GLU A 80 -4.83 9.06 -8.74
N GLY A 81 -5.12 10.36 -8.80
CA GLY A 81 -6.46 10.89 -8.58
C GLY A 81 -6.46 12.30 -8.01
N PHE A 82 -7.44 12.58 -7.15
CA PHE A 82 -7.54 13.83 -6.42
C PHE A 82 -7.01 13.64 -5.01
N PRO A 83 -6.51 14.68 -4.31
CA PRO A 83 -5.93 14.56 -2.97
C PRO A 83 -6.79 13.78 -1.96
N GLN A 84 -8.12 13.89 -2.05
CA GLN A 84 -9.08 13.23 -1.17
C GLN A 84 -9.62 11.91 -1.74
N THR A 85 -9.37 11.60 -3.01
CA THR A 85 -9.92 10.42 -3.70
C THR A 85 -9.01 9.98 -4.83
N TYR A 86 -8.15 9.01 -4.55
CA TYR A 86 -7.15 8.49 -5.48
C TYR A 86 -7.06 6.97 -5.42
N GLU A 87 -6.70 6.37 -6.54
CA GLU A 87 -6.38 4.95 -6.65
C GLU A 87 -4.92 4.73 -6.25
N LEU A 88 -4.59 3.51 -5.82
CA LEU A 88 -3.23 3.10 -5.56
C LEU A 88 -2.84 1.98 -6.52
N ARG A 89 -1.63 2.06 -7.07
CA ARG A 89 -0.99 1.00 -7.84
C ARG A 89 0.31 0.59 -7.15
N VAL A 90 0.61 -0.69 -7.17
CA VAL A 90 1.87 -1.26 -6.66
C VAL A 90 2.46 -2.21 -7.68
N ILE A 91 3.78 -2.15 -7.85
CA ILE A 91 4.56 -3.08 -8.65
C ILE A 91 5.69 -3.64 -7.80
N ILE A 92 5.73 -4.96 -7.62
CA ILE A 92 6.84 -5.67 -6.97
C ILE A 92 7.93 -5.93 -8.02
N LEU A 93 9.14 -5.44 -7.76
CA LEU A 93 10.23 -5.36 -8.75
C LEU A 93 11.15 -6.59 -8.74
N HIS A 94 11.11 -7.37 -7.67
CA HIS A 94 11.97 -8.53 -7.45
C HIS A 94 11.20 -9.85 -7.32
N ASP A 95 11.96 -10.95 -7.38
CA ASP A 95 11.47 -12.32 -7.30
C ASP A 95 10.30 -12.62 -8.25
N ARG A 96 9.10 -12.89 -7.71
CA ARG A 96 7.95 -13.36 -8.48
C ARG A 96 7.31 -12.27 -9.34
N ARG A 97 7.58 -10.99 -9.02
CA ARG A 97 7.01 -9.77 -9.62
C ARG A 97 5.50 -9.79 -9.77
N ALA A 98 4.85 -8.71 -9.39
CA ALA A 98 3.41 -8.59 -9.59
C ALA A 98 3.01 -7.13 -9.65
N GLU A 99 1.86 -6.90 -10.26
CA GLU A 99 1.17 -5.62 -10.24
C GLU A 99 -0.16 -5.80 -9.51
N GLY A 100 -0.51 -4.82 -8.69
CA GLY A 100 -1.76 -4.77 -7.96
C GLY A 100 -2.32 -3.37 -7.96
N THR A 101 -3.64 -3.26 -7.93
CA THR A 101 -4.35 -1.97 -7.87
C THR A 101 -5.42 -2.02 -6.81
N TRP A 102 -5.60 -0.90 -6.10
CA TRP A 102 -6.73 -0.65 -5.22
C TRP A 102 -7.54 0.52 -5.72
N ALA A 103 -8.85 0.30 -5.83
CA ALA A 103 -9.80 1.37 -6.13
C ALA A 103 -9.81 2.39 -4.99
N ALA A 104 -10.08 3.66 -5.31
CA ALA A 104 -10.07 4.77 -4.36
C ALA A 104 -10.93 4.55 -3.11
N ALA A 105 -12.04 3.80 -3.23
CA ALA A 105 -12.91 3.48 -2.10
C ALA A 105 -12.24 2.58 -1.03
N ALA A 106 -11.26 1.76 -1.41
CA ALA A 106 -10.56 0.86 -0.50
C ALA A 106 -9.36 1.52 0.20
N VAL A 107 -8.82 2.60 -0.39
CA VAL A 107 -7.57 3.24 0.03
C VAL A 107 -7.60 3.75 1.48
N PRO A 108 -8.65 4.45 1.98
CA PRO A 108 -8.63 4.99 3.34
C PRO A 108 -8.46 3.93 4.44
N GLU A 109 -9.21 2.83 4.37
CA GLU A 109 -9.13 1.73 5.35
C GLU A 109 -7.83 0.94 5.22
N LEU A 110 -7.35 0.74 3.99
CA LEU A 110 -6.06 0.13 3.73
C LEU A 110 -4.92 0.92 4.39
N LEU A 111 -4.89 2.25 4.19
CA LEU A 111 -3.89 3.13 4.78
C LEU A 111 -3.94 3.11 6.32
N GLN A 112 -5.14 3.12 6.91
CA GLN A 112 -5.30 2.98 8.35
C GLN A 112 -4.67 1.67 8.85
N SER A 113 -4.95 0.57 8.16
CA SER A 113 -4.41 -0.75 8.51
C SER A 113 -2.90 -0.85 8.33
N MET A 114 -2.35 -0.24 7.27
CA MET A 114 -0.91 -0.14 7.04
C MET A 114 -0.23 0.66 8.16
N ARG A 115 -0.80 1.79 8.61
CA ARG A 115 -0.26 2.56 9.76
C ARG A 115 -0.19 1.74 11.03
N LEU A 116 -1.27 1.00 11.34
CA LEU A 116 -1.29 0.11 12.51
C LEU A 116 -0.23 -0.99 12.41
N MET A 117 -0.11 -1.61 11.24
CA MET A 117 0.88 -2.66 11.01
C MET A 117 2.32 -2.14 11.09
N ALA A 118 2.62 -0.99 10.49
CA ALA A 118 3.93 -0.35 10.52
C ALA A 118 4.33 0.13 11.93
N SER A 119 3.38 0.34 12.84
CA SER A 119 3.66 0.70 14.23
C SER A 119 4.02 -0.50 15.13
N LEU A 120 3.87 -1.72 14.63
CA LEU A 120 4.27 -2.92 15.36
C LEU A 120 5.81 -3.06 15.29
N PRO A 121 6.48 -3.53 16.36
CA PRO A 121 7.94 -3.70 16.43
C PRO A 121 8.49 -4.83 15.54
N MET A 122 7.75 -5.21 14.48
CA MET A 122 8.04 -6.33 13.58
C MET A 122 8.55 -5.87 12.20
N LEU A 123 8.51 -4.56 11.92
CA LEU A 123 9.03 -3.90 10.71
C LEU A 123 10.07 -2.85 11.07
#